data_AF-A0A347WMN0-F1
#
_entry.id   AF-A0A347WMN0-F1
#
_cell.length_a   1.000
_cell.length_b   1.000
_cell.length_c   1.000
_cell.angle_alpha   90.00
_cell.angle_beta   90.00
_cell.angle_gamma   90.00
#
_symmetry.space_group_name_H-M   'P 1'
#
loop_
_entity.id
_entity.type
_entity.pdbx_description
1 polymer ?
#
loop_
_entity_poly.entity_id
_entity_poly.type
_entity_poly.pdbx_seq_one_letter_code
_entity_poly.pdbx_strand_id
1 'polypeptide(L)'
;MTDFEKYMNQFVEFLDSEKKSILITGLDDDAKVRMVLNGLNERYKNGMIRCSELGRIAEIINGAFHNKHLPSKISGQKVYSVGNMEITFSKYVDSIVRHTIGERFDFVLYFPIETVLFPGKEKYLNQLLNNISHTGSSKIVLLTTNDHKKNLKALRDIADEHIHYDISNDNPELLEVVKSNLGDFEYPLFE
;
A
#
# COMPACT_ATOMS: atom_id res chain seq x y z
N MET A 1 10.71 -16.95 -14.09
CA MET A 1 9.69 -16.05 -13.52
C MET A 1 10.38 -15.34 -12.37
N THR A 2 10.46 -14.01 -12.43
CA THR A 2 10.98 -13.19 -11.33
C THR A 2 9.97 -13.17 -10.18
N ASP A 3 10.41 -12.78 -8.98
CA ASP A 3 9.48 -12.57 -7.87
C ASP A 3 8.45 -11.48 -8.23
N PHE A 4 8.91 -10.43 -8.92
CA PHE A 4 8.04 -9.38 -9.43
C PHE A 4 6.92 -9.92 -10.33
N GLU A 5 7.25 -10.77 -11.31
CA GLU A 5 6.25 -11.36 -12.21
C GLU A 5 5.25 -12.23 -11.44
N LYS A 6 5.74 -13.05 -10.49
CA LYS A 6 4.89 -13.89 -9.65
C LYS A 6 3.89 -13.06 -8.85
N TYR A 7 4.36 -12.04 -8.14
CA TYR A 7 3.51 -11.22 -7.28
C TYR A 7 2.63 -10.25 -8.06
N MET A 8 3.08 -9.78 -9.23
CA MET A 8 2.24 -9.03 -10.16
C MET A 8 1.07 -9.89 -10.64
N ASN A 9 1.29 -11.16 -11.00
CA ASN A 9 0.21 -12.06 -11.41
C ASN A 9 -0.81 -12.26 -10.28
N GLN A 10 -0.35 -12.51 -9.04
CA GLN A 10 -1.24 -12.63 -7.88
C GLN A 10 -2.03 -11.34 -7.63
N PHE A 11 -1.40 -10.17 -7.77
CA PHE A 11 -2.08 -8.90 -7.60
C PHE A 11 -3.12 -8.66 -8.70
N VAL A 12 -2.81 -8.99 -9.96
CA VAL A 12 -3.76 -8.92 -11.09
C VAL A 12 -4.93 -9.88 -10.88
N GLU A 13 -4.68 -11.11 -10.43
CA GLU A 13 -5.74 -12.07 -10.09
C GLU A 13 -6.68 -11.51 -9.01
N PHE A 14 -6.13 -10.84 -7.98
CA PHE A 14 -6.95 -10.13 -7.00
C PHE A 14 -7.78 -9.02 -7.64
N LEU A 15 -7.20 -8.20 -8.53
CA LEU A 15 -7.91 -7.11 -9.21
C LEU A 15 -9.09 -7.63 -10.04
N ASP A 16 -8.94 -8.80 -10.66
CA ASP A 16 -9.98 -9.43 -11.49
C ASP A 16 -10.97 -10.30 -10.67
N SER A 17 -10.73 -10.50 -9.37
CA SER A 17 -11.60 -11.29 -8.48
C SER A 17 -12.78 -10.49 -7.88
N GLU A 18 -13.69 -11.18 -7.18
CA GLU A 18 -14.76 -10.55 -6.40
C GLU A 18 -14.29 -10.01 -5.03
N LYS A 19 -13.05 -10.29 -4.62
CA LYS A 19 -12.50 -9.82 -3.34
C LYS A 19 -12.36 -8.31 -3.36
N LYS A 20 -12.68 -7.66 -2.25
CA LYS A 20 -12.72 -6.20 -2.16
C LYS A 20 -11.41 -5.62 -1.65
N SER A 21 -10.81 -6.24 -0.64
CA SER A 21 -9.61 -5.71 0.04
C SER A 21 -8.41 -6.64 -0.05
N ILE A 22 -7.23 -6.05 -0.27
CA ILE A 22 -5.95 -6.77 -0.22
C ILE A 22 -4.94 -6.06 0.65
N LEU A 23 -4.21 -6.82 1.47
CA LEU A 23 -3.01 -6.37 2.17
C LEU A 23 -1.77 -6.79 1.39
N ILE A 24 -0.87 -5.84 1.13
CA ILE A 24 0.41 -6.07 0.49
C ILE A 24 1.52 -5.74 1.49
N THR A 25 2.31 -6.74 1.85
CA THR A 25 3.49 -6.63 2.73
C THR A 25 4.71 -7.21 2.02
N GLY A 26 5.91 -7.05 2.59
CA GLY A 26 7.17 -7.51 2.00
C GLY A 26 8.37 -6.63 2.40
N LEU A 27 9.57 -7.08 2.05
CA LEU A 27 10.82 -6.45 2.49
C LEU A 27 11.32 -5.33 1.57
N ASP A 28 11.05 -5.42 0.26
CA ASP A 28 11.41 -4.39 -0.72
C ASP A 28 10.23 -3.43 -0.94
N ASP A 29 10.30 -2.29 -0.26
CA ASP A 29 9.25 -1.28 -0.29
C ASP A 29 9.07 -0.67 -1.69
N ASP A 30 10.17 -0.43 -2.41
CA ASP A 30 10.12 0.17 -3.74
C ASP A 30 9.53 -0.81 -4.77
N ALA A 31 9.87 -2.10 -4.68
CA ALA A 31 9.31 -3.14 -5.53
C ALA A 31 7.80 -3.29 -5.31
N LYS A 32 7.32 -3.29 -4.05
CA LYS A 32 5.88 -3.32 -3.75
C LYS A 32 5.15 -2.12 -4.33
N VAL A 33 5.71 -0.91 -4.18
CA VAL A 33 5.11 0.33 -4.74
C VAL A 33 5.00 0.23 -6.25
N ARG A 34 6.08 -0.19 -6.94
CA ARG A 34 6.07 -0.38 -8.39
C ARG A 34 5.03 -1.41 -8.82
N MET A 35 4.98 -2.56 -8.14
CA MET A 35 4.04 -3.64 -8.43
C MET A 35 2.59 -3.16 -8.31
N VAL A 36 2.24 -2.57 -7.17
CA VAL A 36 0.87 -2.10 -6.92
C VAL A 36 0.47 -1.02 -7.92
N LEU A 37 1.30 0.01 -8.13
CA LEU A 37 0.93 1.12 -9.01
C LEU A 37 0.90 0.72 -10.48
N ASN A 38 1.76 -0.19 -10.94
CA ASN A 38 1.69 -0.71 -12.31
C ASN A 38 0.42 -1.56 -12.51
N GLY A 39 0.10 -2.48 -11.60
CA GLY A 39 -1.10 -3.31 -11.71
C GLY A 39 -2.38 -2.47 -11.71
N LEU A 40 -2.47 -1.45 -10.86
CA LEU A 40 -3.59 -0.51 -10.85
C LEU A 40 -3.67 0.30 -12.16
N ASN A 41 -2.52 0.76 -12.68
CA ASN A 41 -2.42 1.56 -13.90
C ASN A 41 -2.88 0.81 -15.15
N GLU A 42 -2.75 -0.50 -15.19
CA GLU A 42 -3.21 -1.33 -16.30
C GLU A 42 -4.75 -1.47 -16.32
N ARG A 43 -5.42 -1.37 -15.16
CA ARG A 43 -6.82 -1.82 -14.98
C ARG A 43 -7.77 -0.66 -14.76
N TYR A 44 -7.27 0.44 -14.20
CA TYR A 44 -8.10 1.55 -13.74
C TYR A 44 -7.65 2.88 -14.31
N LYS A 45 -8.57 3.84 -14.31
CA LYS A 45 -8.31 5.21 -14.81
C LYS A 45 -8.39 6.24 -13.72
N ASN A 46 -9.14 5.98 -12.65
CA ASN A 46 -9.26 6.92 -11.54
C ASN A 46 -9.02 6.22 -10.20
N GLY A 47 -8.40 6.94 -9.28
CA GLY A 47 -8.02 6.37 -8.00
C GLY A 47 -7.85 7.40 -6.91
N MET A 48 -7.88 6.92 -5.67
CA MET A 48 -7.53 7.74 -4.52
C MET A 48 -6.41 7.09 -3.72
N ILE A 49 -5.38 7.87 -3.40
CA ILE A 49 -4.34 7.47 -2.46
C ILE A 49 -4.61 8.16 -1.11
N ARG A 50 -4.79 7.33 -0.09
CA ARG A 50 -4.99 7.69 1.31
C ARG A 50 -3.66 7.48 2.05
N CYS A 51 -3.01 8.55 2.49
CA CYS A 51 -1.71 8.48 3.18
C CYS A 51 -1.78 9.04 4.60
N SER A 52 -0.80 8.73 5.45
CA SER A 52 -0.69 9.34 6.79
C SER A 52 -0.33 10.82 6.68
N GLU A 53 0.57 11.15 5.76
CA GLU A 53 1.06 12.49 5.51
C GLU A 53 1.26 12.76 4.02
N LEU A 54 0.91 13.97 3.56
CA LEU A 54 1.04 14.36 2.15
C LEU A 54 2.45 14.82 1.81
N GLY A 55 3.26 15.19 2.81
CA GLY A 55 4.56 15.82 2.60
C GLY A 55 5.62 14.90 1.99
N ARG A 56 5.47 13.58 2.17
CA ARG A 56 6.49 12.59 1.76
C ARG A 56 5.98 11.56 0.76
N ILE A 57 4.67 11.48 0.53
CA ILE A 57 4.10 10.44 -0.34
C ILE A 57 4.60 10.51 -1.80
N ALA A 58 4.78 11.72 -2.32
CA ALA A 58 5.35 11.89 -3.67
C ALA A 58 6.82 11.50 -3.74
N GLU A 59 7.60 11.74 -2.69
CA GLU A 59 9.00 11.31 -2.62
C GLU A 59 9.10 9.80 -2.64
N ILE A 60 8.27 9.10 -1.85
CA ILE A 60 8.24 7.63 -1.81
C ILE A 60 7.86 7.05 -3.18
N ILE A 61 6.79 7.56 -3.80
CA ILE A 61 6.34 7.07 -5.12
C ILE A 61 7.40 7.38 -6.19
N ASN A 62 7.92 8.61 -6.25
CA ASN A 62 8.94 8.97 -7.24
C ASN A 62 10.24 8.18 -7.05
N GLY A 63 10.63 7.93 -5.79
CA GLY A 63 11.79 7.13 -5.42
C GLY A 63 11.69 5.72 -5.97
N ALA A 64 10.55 5.06 -5.74
CA ALA A 64 10.30 3.71 -6.23
C ALA A 64 10.39 3.58 -7.76
N PHE A 65 10.04 4.61 -8.52
CA PHE A 65 10.14 4.62 -9.99
C PHE A 65 11.45 5.23 -10.51
N HIS A 66 12.34 5.71 -9.63
CA HIS A 66 13.53 6.48 -9.99
C HIS A 66 13.24 7.64 -10.96
N ASN A 67 12.05 8.23 -10.87
CA ASN A 67 11.57 9.26 -11.79
C ASN A 67 10.59 10.21 -11.10
N LYS A 68 10.56 11.47 -11.53
CA LYS A 68 9.68 12.52 -10.98
C LYS A 68 8.31 12.51 -11.65
N HIS A 69 7.50 11.50 -11.38
CA HIS A 69 6.12 11.42 -11.86
C HIS A 69 5.19 12.41 -11.15
N LEU A 70 5.44 12.67 -9.86
CA LEU A 70 4.68 13.58 -9.03
C LEU A 70 5.49 14.82 -8.66
N PRO A 71 4.86 15.99 -8.49
CA PRO A 71 5.54 17.16 -7.94
C PRO A 71 5.97 16.89 -6.48
N SER A 72 7.03 17.57 -6.03
CA SER A 72 7.57 17.40 -4.67
C SER A 72 6.58 17.73 -3.56
N LYS A 73 5.54 18.51 -3.85
CA LYS A 73 4.45 18.84 -2.94
C LYS A 73 3.12 18.43 -3.53
N ILE A 74 2.40 17.60 -2.78
CA ILE A 74 1.04 17.18 -3.10
C ILE A 74 0.06 17.90 -2.17
N SER A 75 -1.01 18.42 -2.76
CA SER A 75 -2.15 18.97 -2.05
C SER A 75 -3.22 17.90 -1.95
N GLY A 76 -3.94 17.88 -0.83
CA GLY A 76 -5.16 17.11 -0.72
C GLY A 76 -6.17 17.57 -1.78
N GLN A 77 -7.01 16.65 -2.24
CA GLN A 77 -8.15 16.90 -3.13
C GLN A 77 -7.83 17.42 -4.55
N LYS A 78 -6.55 17.67 -4.87
CA LYS A 78 -6.12 17.93 -6.25
C LYS A 78 -5.93 16.60 -6.98
N VAL A 79 -6.25 16.60 -8.27
CA VAL A 79 -6.03 15.47 -9.19
C VAL A 79 -4.63 15.58 -9.80
N TYR A 80 -3.94 14.45 -9.86
CA TYR A 80 -2.60 14.31 -10.42
C TYR A 80 -2.58 13.13 -11.40
N SER A 81 -1.91 13.30 -12.54
CA SER A 81 -1.68 12.21 -13.47
C SER A 81 -0.53 11.32 -12.97
N VAL A 82 -0.79 10.01 -12.83
CA VAL A 82 0.20 8.99 -12.48
C VAL A 82 0.06 7.87 -13.50
N GLY A 83 0.98 7.81 -14.47
CA GLY A 83 0.81 6.97 -15.66
C GLY A 83 -0.43 7.38 -16.45
N ASN A 84 -1.33 6.43 -16.68
CA ASN A 84 -2.62 6.61 -17.34
C ASN A 84 -3.77 6.92 -16.36
N MET A 85 -3.48 7.00 -15.05
CA MET A 85 -4.47 7.23 -14.01
C MET A 85 -4.55 8.69 -13.58
N GLU A 86 -5.75 9.09 -13.16
CA GLU A 86 -6.02 10.31 -12.41
C GLU A 86 -6.15 10.00 -10.91
N ILE A 87 -5.20 10.47 -10.11
CA ILE A 87 -5.08 10.17 -8.69
C ILE A 87 -5.39 11.39 -7.83
N THR A 88 -6.31 11.23 -6.88
CA THR A 88 -6.55 12.19 -5.81
C THR A 88 -5.85 11.74 -4.52
N PHE A 89 -5.18 12.66 -3.83
CA PHE A 89 -4.56 12.36 -2.54
C PHE A 89 -5.40 12.91 -1.39
N SER A 90 -5.45 12.17 -0.27
CA SER A 90 -6.00 12.69 0.99
C SER A 90 -5.37 11.97 2.19
N LYS A 91 -5.47 12.59 3.37
CA LYS A 91 -4.97 11.98 4.60
C LYS A 91 -5.98 11.05 5.23
N TYR A 92 -5.53 9.91 5.76
CA TYR A 92 -6.36 9.09 6.65
C TYR A 92 -6.18 9.39 8.14
N VAL A 93 -5.01 9.89 8.52
CA VAL A 93 -4.72 10.34 9.89
C VAL A 93 -5.48 11.62 10.19
N ASP A 94 -6.04 11.72 11.39
CA ASP A 94 -6.90 12.81 11.86
C ASP A 94 -8.13 13.04 10.98
N SER A 95 -8.53 12.01 10.22
CA SER A 95 -9.80 11.98 9.48
C SER A 95 -10.72 10.91 10.08
N ILE A 96 -11.85 11.34 10.64
CA ILE A 96 -12.98 10.45 10.96
C ILE A 96 -14.04 10.74 9.91
N VAL A 97 -14.28 9.76 9.04
CA VAL A 97 -15.31 9.89 8.03
C VAL A 97 -16.57 9.18 8.51
N ARG A 98 -17.72 9.86 8.34
CA ARG A 98 -19.06 9.38 8.72
C ARG A 98 -19.96 9.09 7.51
N HIS A 99 -19.41 9.21 6.31
CA HIS A 99 -20.06 9.00 5.02
C HIS A 99 -19.20 8.06 4.17
N THR A 100 -19.78 7.46 3.14
CA THR A 100 -19.01 6.62 2.22
C THR A 100 -17.96 7.46 1.50
N ILE A 101 -16.72 6.97 1.43
CA ILE A 101 -15.65 7.58 0.65
C ILE A 101 -15.30 6.75 -0.58
N GLY A 102 -14.90 7.45 -1.62
CA GLY A 102 -14.33 6.85 -2.81
C GLY A 102 -15.27 6.07 -3.71
N GLU A 103 -16.59 6.24 -3.57
CA GLU A 103 -17.60 5.66 -4.48
C GLU A 103 -17.38 6.03 -5.95
N ARG A 104 -16.75 7.18 -6.21
CA ARG A 104 -16.44 7.67 -7.55
C ARG A 104 -15.09 7.19 -8.11
N PHE A 105 -14.32 6.43 -7.32
CA PHE A 105 -13.01 5.93 -7.74
C PHE A 105 -13.07 4.42 -7.95
N ASP A 106 -12.34 3.94 -8.96
CA ASP A 106 -12.21 2.54 -9.27
C ASP A 106 -11.56 1.80 -8.08
N PHE A 107 -10.55 2.43 -7.47
CA PHE A 107 -9.85 1.93 -6.30
C PHE A 107 -9.52 3.01 -5.26
N VAL A 108 -9.28 2.55 -4.02
CA VAL A 108 -8.64 3.34 -2.97
C VAL A 108 -7.41 2.60 -2.45
N LEU A 109 -6.24 3.23 -2.56
CA LEU A 109 -4.97 2.74 -2.03
C LEU A 109 -4.66 3.46 -0.72
N TYR A 110 -4.62 2.73 0.38
CA TYR A 110 -4.07 3.21 1.64
C TYR A 110 -2.57 2.90 1.68
N PHE A 111 -1.74 3.94 1.76
CA PHE A 111 -0.29 3.79 1.67
C PHE A 111 0.47 5.03 2.20
N PRO A 112 1.56 4.84 2.98
CA PRO A 112 1.90 3.66 3.78
C PRO A 112 1.04 3.58 5.04
N ILE A 113 0.56 2.39 5.42
CA ILE A 113 -0.44 2.26 6.50
C ILE A 113 0.11 1.87 7.86
N GLU A 114 1.25 1.19 7.89
CA GLU A 114 1.76 0.54 9.08
C GLU A 114 2.26 1.52 10.14
N THR A 115 2.44 2.80 9.77
CA THR A 115 2.79 3.89 10.69
C THR A 115 1.76 4.11 11.79
N VAL A 116 0.54 3.58 11.67
CA VAL A 116 -0.49 3.62 12.72
C VAL A 116 -0.34 2.51 13.76
N LEU A 117 0.56 1.55 13.52
CA LEU A 117 0.80 0.41 14.41
C LEU A 117 1.88 0.71 15.46
N PHE A 118 2.46 1.91 15.46
CA PHE A 118 3.41 2.30 16.51
C PHE A 118 2.69 2.47 17.85
N PRO A 119 3.36 2.17 18.99
CA PRO A 119 2.79 2.37 20.32
C PRO A 119 2.25 3.80 20.51
N GLY A 120 1.06 3.94 21.09
CA GLY A 120 0.41 5.24 21.34
C GLY A 120 -0.33 5.82 20.13
N LYS A 121 -0.50 5.06 19.05
CA LYS A 121 -1.23 5.47 17.83
C LYS A 121 -2.56 4.75 17.62
N GLU A 122 -3.13 4.17 18.67
CA GLU A 122 -4.38 3.40 18.65
C GLU A 122 -5.54 4.23 18.06
N LYS A 123 -5.57 5.54 18.35
CA LYS A 123 -6.52 6.49 17.72
C LYS A 123 -6.42 6.46 16.19
N TYR A 124 -5.20 6.47 15.65
CA TYR A 124 -4.97 6.50 14.20
C TYR A 124 -5.26 5.16 13.55
N LEU A 125 -4.98 4.05 14.24
CA LEU A 125 -5.42 2.74 13.81
C LEU A 125 -6.95 2.68 13.72
N ASN A 126 -7.67 3.08 14.77
CA ASN A 126 -9.14 3.10 14.77
C ASN A 126 -9.70 4.00 13.66
N GLN A 127 -9.06 5.14 13.39
CA GLN A 127 -9.42 6.00 12.26
C GLN A 127 -9.19 5.30 10.92
N LEU A 128 -8.04 4.65 10.73
CA LEU A 128 -7.76 3.90 9.50
C LEU A 128 -8.81 2.81 9.27
N LEU A 129 -9.08 1.98 10.29
CA LEU A 129 -10.09 0.91 10.23
C LEU A 129 -11.49 1.47 9.90
N ASN A 130 -11.89 2.57 10.55
CA ASN A 130 -13.14 3.25 10.24
C ASN A 130 -13.18 3.78 8.79
N ASN A 131 -12.08 4.34 8.29
CA ASN A 131 -12.04 4.82 6.91
C ASN A 131 -12.15 3.67 5.90
N ILE A 132 -11.48 2.54 6.17
CA ILE A 132 -11.55 1.35 5.31
C ILE A 132 -12.98 0.80 5.27
N SER A 133 -13.65 0.69 6.42
CA SER A 133 -15.04 0.19 6.48
C SER A 133 -16.06 1.08 5.76
N HIS A 134 -15.77 2.39 5.64
CA HIS A 134 -16.59 3.34 4.89
C HIS A 134 -16.13 3.55 3.44
N THR A 135 -15.19 2.74 2.94
CA THR A 135 -14.75 2.85 1.55
C THR A 135 -15.70 2.13 0.61
N GLY A 136 -16.28 2.89 -0.32
CA GLY A 136 -17.24 2.43 -1.32
C GLY A 136 -16.64 2.08 -2.68
N SER A 137 -15.33 2.22 -2.88
CA SER A 137 -14.66 1.80 -4.13
C SER A 137 -14.73 0.29 -4.32
N SER A 138 -14.61 -0.15 -5.57
CA SER A 138 -14.64 -1.57 -5.93
C SER A 138 -13.45 -2.35 -5.36
N LYS A 139 -12.27 -1.71 -5.30
CA LYS A 139 -11.05 -2.27 -4.72
C LYS A 139 -10.47 -1.38 -3.63
N ILE A 140 -9.97 -2.02 -2.58
CA ILE A 140 -9.22 -1.41 -1.48
C ILE A 140 -7.86 -2.08 -1.43
N VAL A 141 -6.80 -1.31 -1.59
CA VAL A 141 -5.43 -1.81 -1.48
C VAL A 141 -4.80 -1.22 -0.22
N LEU A 142 -4.28 -2.09 0.63
CA LEU A 142 -3.60 -1.76 1.87
C LEU A 142 -2.12 -2.06 1.66
N LEU A 143 -1.28 -1.04 1.53
CA LEU A 143 0.15 -1.20 1.27
C LEU A 143 0.98 -0.71 2.46
N THR A 144 1.88 -1.56 2.92
CA THR A 144 2.79 -1.26 4.02
C THR A 144 4.22 -0.98 3.54
N THR A 145 4.99 -0.29 4.37
CA THR A 145 6.45 -0.19 4.28
C THR A 145 7.15 -0.66 5.55
N ASN A 146 8.40 -1.10 5.49
CA ASN A 146 9.18 -1.45 6.69
C ASN A 146 8.46 -2.44 7.64
N ASP A 147 8.10 -3.63 7.14
CA ASP A 147 7.17 -4.56 7.82
C ASP A 147 7.78 -5.31 9.02
N HIS A 148 9.10 -5.39 9.04
CA HIS A 148 9.90 -6.29 9.87
C HIS A 148 9.87 -6.06 11.39
N LYS A 149 9.14 -5.06 11.89
CA LYS A 149 9.05 -4.72 13.33
C LYS A 149 7.62 -4.54 13.84
N LYS A 150 6.61 -4.93 13.05
CA LYS A 150 5.23 -4.50 13.28
C LYS A 150 4.29 -5.69 13.39
N ASN A 151 3.41 -5.65 14.40
CA ASN A 151 2.30 -6.60 14.48
C ASN A 151 1.20 -6.16 13.49
N LEU A 152 1.17 -6.80 12.32
CA LEU A 152 0.22 -6.48 11.25
C LEU A 152 -1.15 -7.13 11.42
N LYS A 153 -1.40 -7.88 12.51
CA LYS A 153 -2.62 -8.67 12.71
C LYS A 153 -3.89 -7.84 12.49
N ALA A 154 -3.97 -6.64 13.06
CA ALA A 154 -5.14 -5.77 12.91
C ALA A 154 -5.42 -5.35 11.45
N LEU A 155 -4.39 -5.32 10.59
CA LEU A 155 -4.53 -5.03 9.16
C LEU A 155 -4.87 -6.30 8.36
N ARG A 156 -4.33 -7.45 8.76
CA ARG A 156 -4.64 -8.77 8.16
C ARG A 156 -6.09 -9.15 8.39
N ASP A 157 -6.60 -8.96 9.61
CA ASP A 157 -7.95 -9.37 10.02
C ASP A 157 -9.07 -8.65 9.24
N ILE A 158 -8.74 -7.58 8.50
CA ILE A 158 -9.70 -6.80 7.69
C ILE A 158 -9.51 -6.93 6.18
N ALA A 159 -8.49 -7.68 5.73
CA ALA A 159 -8.19 -7.87 4.33
C ALA A 159 -8.75 -9.21 3.84
N ASP A 160 -9.42 -9.23 2.68
CA ASP A 160 -9.92 -10.47 2.07
C ASP A 160 -8.77 -11.34 1.52
N GLU A 161 -7.66 -10.70 1.17
CA GLU A 161 -6.46 -11.33 0.64
C GLU A 161 -5.20 -10.68 1.21
N HIS A 162 -4.12 -11.46 1.29
CA HIS A 162 -2.82 -10.99 1.73
C HIS A 162 -1.75 -11.53 0.78
N ILE A 163 -0.97 -10.62 0.19
CA ILE A 163 0.27 -10.93 -0.52
C ILE A 163 1.45 -10.48 0.33
N HIS A 164 2.36 -11.41 0.61
CA HIS A 164 3.69 -11.10 1.12
C HIS A 164 4.71 -11.19 -0.02
N TYR A 165 5.17 -10.03 -0.48
CA TYR A 165 6.20 -9.89 -1.52
C TYR A 165 7.55 -10.37 -0.97
N ASP A 166 7.92 -11.58 -1.36
CA ASP A 166 9.24 -12.16 -1.15
C ASP A 166 10.21 -11.66 -2.22
N ILE A 167 11.45 -11.47 -1.81
CA ILE A 167 12.56 -10.94 -2.61
C ILE A 167 13.69 -11.96 -2.75
N SER A 168 13.46 -13.21 -2.34
CA SER A 168 14.46 -14.26 -2.25
C SER A 168 15.18 -14.52 -3.57
N ASN A 169 14.53 -14.32 -4.73
CA ASN A 169 15.16 -14.45 -6.04
C ASN A 169 15.60 -13.10 -6.62
N ASP A 170 14.77 -12.05 -6.49
CA ASP A 170 15.02 -10.76 -7.15
C ASP A 170 16.04 -9.88 -6.40
N ASN A 171 16.14 -10.01 -5.09
CA ASN A 171 17.05 -9.21 -4.26
C ASN A 171 17.57 -10.01 -3.03
N PRO A 172 18.35 -11.08 -3.26
CA PRO A 172 18.89 -11.91 -2.19
C PRO A 172 19.83 -11.14 -1.26
N GLU A 173 20.54 -10.13 -1.76
CA GLU A 173 21.43 -9.29 -0.95
C GLU A 173 20.66 -8.47 0.08
N LEU A 174 19.56 -7.84 -0.30
CA LEU A 174 18.69 -7.13 0.63
C LEU A 174 18.13 -8.09 1.69
N LEU A 175 17.75 -9.30 1.31
CA LEU A 175 17.29 -10.32 2.25
C LEU A 175 18.36 -10.64 3.30
N GLU A 176 19.61 -10.85 2.88
CA GLU A 176 20.73 -11.12 3.79
C GLU A 176 21.07 -9.90 4.69
N VAL A 177 21.00 -8.69 4.16
CA VAL A 177 21.16 -7.45 4.95
C VAL A 177 20.07 -7.34 6.01
N VAL A 178 18.82 -7.64 5.66
CA VAL A 178 17.69 -7.61 6.60
C VAL A 178 17.86 -8.69 7.67
N LYS A 179 18.22 -9.93 7.31
CA LYS A 179 18.60 -11.02 8.25
C LYS A 179 19.71 -10.59 9.20
N SER A 180 20.79 -10.04 8.68
CA SER A 180 21.93 -9.60 9.49
C SER A 180 21.58 -8.46 10.44
N ASN A 181 20.68 -7.54 10.06
CA ASN A 181 20.32 -6.37 10.87
C ASN A 181 19.25 -6.65 11.93
N LEU A 182 18.42 -7.68 11.72
CA LEU A 182 17.31 -8.01 12.60
C LEU A 182 17.60 -9.20 13.53
N GLY A 183 18.67 -9.96 13.27
CA GLY A 183 18.99 -11.17 14.03
C GLY A 183 18.03 -12.31 13.69
N ASP A 184 17.73 -13.16 14.66
CA ASP A 184 16.76 -14.25 14.51
C ASP A 184 15.33 -13.66 14.38
N PHE A 185 14.82 -13.59 13.16
CA PHE A 185 13.40 -13.40 12.89
C PHE A 185 12.91 -14.53 11.97
N GLU A 186 11.69 -14.99 12.17
CA GLU A 186 11.08 -15.98 11.28
C GLU A 186 10.73 -15.31 9.95
N TYR A 187 11.24 -15.89 8.85
CA TYR A 187 10.91 -15.49 7.48
C TYR A 187 10.22 -16.68 6.76
N PRO A 188 9.12 -16.47 6.00
CA PRO A 188 8.42 -15.20 5.82
C PRO A 188 7.93 -14.64 7.16
N LEU A 189 7.91 -13.31 7.29
CA LEU A 189 7.56 -12.64 8.56
C LEU A 189 6.17 -13.05 9.07
N PHE A 190 5.36 -13.71 8.24
CA PHE A 190 4.03 -14.19 8.51
C PHE A 190 3.74 -15.45 7.65
N GLU A 191 3.39 -16.57 8.30
CA GLU A 191 2.54 -17.63 7.72
C GLU A 191 1.04 -17.36 7.99
#